data_AF-A0A350XSE5-F1
#
_entry.id   AF-A0A350XSE5-F1
#
_cell.length_a   1.000
_cell.length_b   1.000
_cell.length_c   1.000
_cell.angle_alpha   90.00
_cell.angle_beta   90.00
_cell.angle_gamma   90.00
#
_symmetry.space_group_name_H-M   'P 1'
#
loop_
_entity.id
_entity.type
_entity.pdbx_description
1 polymer ?
#
loop_
_entity_poly.entity_id
_entity_poly.type
_entity_poly.pdbx_seq_one_letter_code
_entity_poly.pdbx_strand_id
1 'polypeptide(L)'
;VAYNLFLSQTHFHHNRAFLLVLLIGVAVLPVGAAVSLDRRLGTPHILSVGRGRQLALTVLRVEIALVYLASGLSKLLDPDWWGGTVTRLRVVAGEDRLGAVPDRIVDLLLDPGFHAWAAKVVVLTELLIGAGLLWRRTRVAAVWLAIPFHLAIQATAAVQVFSWAALAALVVWVSPRSGDRALFVPRAWQARLVRALDWTGRFTVAVRNGPATLIDRDGTVRHGAAAVRGTAGRLPLTFWFGAPLAHASDRRAYPSAQPEKGSQ
;
A
#
# COMPACT_ATOMS: atom_id res chain seq x y z
N VAL A 1 25.11 -1.28 -16.39
CA VAL A 1 23.91 -1.79 -15.66
C VAL A 1 23.86 -3.30 -15.62
N ALA A 2 23.84 -4.02 -16.76
CA ALA A 2 23.78 -5.49 -16.79
C ALA A 2 24.93 -6.15 -16.00
N TYR A 3 26.16 -5.67 -16.15
CA TYR A 3 27.32 -6.15 -15.37
C TYR A 3 27.08 -6.04 -13.85
N ASN A 4 26.61 -4.89 -13.36
CA ASN A 4 26.35 -4.67 -11.93
C ASN A 4 25.22 -5.56 -11.39
N LEU A 5 24.29 -5.98 -12.24
CA LEU A 5 23.12 -6.75 -11.85
C LEU A 5 23.38 -8.26 -11.86
N PHE A 6 24.12 -8.76 -12.85
CA PHE A 6 24.27 -10.20 -13.07
C PHE A 6 25.65 -10.74 -12.72
N LEU A 7 26.68 -9.90 -12.70
CA LEU A 7 28.09 -10.34 -12.65
C LEU A 7 28.88 -9.74 -11.49
N SER A 8 28.52 -8.54 -11.01
CA SER A 8 29.25 -7.87 -9.93
C SER A 8 28.70 -8.24 -8.56
N GLN A 9 29.48 -8.96 -7.76
CA GLN A 9 29.11 -9.24 -6.36
C GLN A 9 29.19 -8.00 -5.45
N THR A 10 30.05 -7.03 -5.79
CA THR A 10 30.29 -5.82 -5.00
C THR A 10 29.24 -4.73 -5.22
N HIS A 11 28.68 -4.64 -6.43
CA HIS A 11 27.69 -3.62 -6.79
C HIS A 11 26.25 -4.17 -6.89
N PHE A 12 26.07 -5.48 -6.72
CA PHE A 12 24.76 -6.10 -6.65
C PHE A 12 24.08 -5.72 -5.33
N HIS A 13 22.92 -5.07 -5.45
CA HIS A 13 22.06 -4.80 -4.31
C HIS A 13 20.63 -5.21 -4.66
N HIS A 14 20.04 -6.07 -3.82
CA HIS A 14 18.68 -6.60 -3.99
C HIS A 14 17.62 -5.50 -4.19
N ASN A 15 17.80 -4.35 -3.53
CA ASN A 15 16.90 -3.20 -3.69
C ASN A 15 16.93 -2.58 -5.11
N ARG A 16 18.09 -2.58 -5.79
CA ARG A 16 18.22 -2.09 -7.17
C ARG A 16 17.66 -3.10 -8.16
N ALA A 17 17.84 -4.40 -7.90
CA ALA A 17 17.24 -5.46 -8.70
C ALA A 17 15.70 -5.35 -8.69
N PHE A 18 15.10 -5.15 -7.51
CA PHE A 18 13.66 -4.90 -7.37
C PHE A 18 13.17 -3.73 -8.23
N LEU A 19 13.87 -2.59 -8.19
CA LEU A 19 13.51 -1.42 -8.98
C LEU A 19 13.50 -1.71 -10.48
N LEU A 20 14.53 -2.40 -10.98
CA LEU A 20 14.63 -2.74 -12.39
C LEU A 20 13.52 -3.71 -12.81
N VAL A 21 13.25 -4.74 -12.01
CA VAL A 21 12.15 -5.69 -12.28
C VAL A 21 10.81 -4.96 -12.30
N LEU A 22 10.57 -4.06 -11.35
CA LEU A 22 9.35 -3.25 -11.31
C LEU A 22 9.22 -2.34 -12.55
N LEU A 23 10.29 -1.64 -12.94
CA LEU A 23 10.31 -0.73 -14.09
C LEU A 23 10.11 -1.50 -15.41
N ILE A 24 10.80 -2.63 -15.59
CA ILE A 24 10.62 -3.51 -16.77
C ILE A 24 9.19 -4.04 -16.80
N GLY A 25 8.68 -4.51 -15.66
CA GLY A 25 7.32 -4.99 -15.55
C GLY A 25 6.29 -3.93 -15.93
N VAL A 26 6.43 -2.70 -15.45
CA VAL A 26 5.53 -1.59 -15.81
C VAL A 26 5.67 -1.19 -17.28
N ALA A 27 6.88 -1.24 -17.85
CA ALA A 27 7.14 -0.86 -19.23
C ALA A 27 6.60 -1.88 -20.25
N VAL A 28 6.72 -3.18 -19.96
CA VAL A 28 6.37 -4.26 -20.90
C VAL A 28 4.93 -4.73 -20.72
N LEU A 29 4.41 -4.71 -19.49
CA LEU A 29 3.06 -5.20 -19.23
C LEU A 29 2.00 -4.16 -19.61
N PRO A 30 0.81 -4.59 -20.10
CA PRO A 30 -0.25 -3.68 -20.51
C PRO A 30 -1.02 -3.08 -19.31
N VAL A 31 -0.33 -2.26 -18.50
CA VAL A 31 -0.85 -1.64 -17.26
C VAL A 31 -1.34 -0.20 -17.45
N GLY A 32 -1.01 0.45 -18.57
CA GLY A 32 -1.25 1.89 -18.83
C GLY A 32 -2.67 2.34 -19.21
N ALA A 33 -3.72 1.51 -19.10
CA ALA A 33 -4.99 1.80 -19.75
C ALA A 33 -5.96 2.77 -19.00
N ALA A 34 -5.82 2.93 -17.68
CA ALA A 34 -6.85 3.58 -16.85
C ALA A 34 -6.43 4.91 -16.21
N VAL A 35 -5.17 5.05 -15.81
CA VAL A 35 -4.64 6.23 -15.09
C VAL A 35 -3.30 6.68 -15.68
N SER A 36 -3.07 6.45 -16.97
CA SER A 36 -1.86 6.94 -17.66
C SER A 36 -1.92 8.43 -17.91
N LEU A 37 -0.74 9.06 -18.00
CA LEU A 37 -0.60 10.43 -18.47
C LEU A 37 -1.13 10.56 -19.91
N ASP A 38 -0.85 9.56 -20.75
CA ASP A 38 -1.34 9.45 -22.14
C ASP A 38 -2.86 9.64 -22.22
N ARG A 39 -3.62 8.94 -21.36
CA ARG A 39 -5.08 9.11 -21.28
C ARG A 39 -5.49 10.52 -20.86
N ARG A 40 -4.74 11.15 -19.93
CA ARG A 40 -5.00 12.54 -19.51
C ARG A 40 -4.68 13.55 -20.61
N LEU A 41 -3.70 13.25 -21.46
CA LEU A 41 -3.29 14.07 -22.61
C LEU A 41 -4.14 13.80 -23.86
N GLY A 42 -5.13 12.89 -23.78
CA GLY A 42 -6.09 12.65 -24.85
C GLY A 42 -5.58 11.78 -25.99
N THR A 43 -4.48 11.04 -25.81
CA THR A 43 -4.00 10.10 -26.85
C THR A 43 -5.01 8.96 -27.04
N PRO A 44 -5.49 8.72 -28.27
CA PRO A 44 -6.44 7.65 -28.56
C PRO A 44 -5.81 6.28 -28.31
N HIS A 45 -6.49 5.42 -27.55
CA HIS A 45 -6.05 4.06 -27.27
C HIS A 45 -6.88 3.04 -28.05
N ILE A 46 -6.21 2.19 -28.82
CA ILE A 46 -6.81 1.17 -29.69
C ILE A 46 -7.08 -0.16 -28.95
N LEU A 47 -6.51 -0.36 -27.76
CA LEU A 47 -6.51 -1.67 -27.09
C LEU A 47 -7.52 -1.76 -25.95
N SER A 48 -8.53 -2.63 -26.10
CA SER A 48 -9.42 -3.05 -25.02
C SER A 48 -8.67 -3.99 -24.06
N VAL A 49 -8.00 -3.40 -23.07
CA VAL A 49 -7.15 -4.18 -22.15
C VAL A 49 -8.00 -4.84 -21.05
N GLY A 50 -8.75 -5.88 -21.45
CA GLY A 50 -9.58 -6.71 -20.59
C GLY A 50 -8.77 -7.66 -19.71
N ARG A 51 -8.66 -8.93 -20.12
CA ARG A 51 -8.00 -10.00 -19.34
C ARG A 51 -6.48 -9.82 -19.20
N GLY A 52 -5.79 -9.34 -20.24
CA GLY A 52 -4.33 -9.12 -20.22
C GLY A 52 -3.86 -8.16 -19.13
N ARG A 53 -4.65 -7.11 -18.84
CA ARG A 53 -4.36 -6.15 -17.75
C ARG A 53 -4.46 -6.80 -16.38
N GLN A 54 -5.47 -7.64 -16.16
CA GLN A 54 -5.66 -8.30 -14.87
C GLN A 54 -4.55 -9.31 -14.59
N LEU A 55 -4.10 -10.03 -15.62
CA LEU A 55 -2.95 -10.91 -15.53
C LEU A 55 -1.68 -10.11 -15.22
N ALA A 56 -1.39 -9.06 -15.99
CA ALA A 56 -0.27 -8.15 -15.76
C ALA A 56 -0.21 -7.61 -14.32
N LEU A 57 -1.32 -7.08 -13.81
CA LEU A 57 -1.40 -6.60 -12.44
C LEU A 57 -1.24 -7.73 -11.42
N THR A 58 -1.70 -8.94 -11.75
CA THR A 58 -1.49 -10.11 -10.87
C THR A 58 -0.02 -10.48 -10.81
N VAL A 59 0.69 -10.51 -11.94
CA VAL A 59 2.14 -10.76 -11.99
C VAL A 59 2.88 -9.74 -11.14
N LEU A 60 2.62 -8.45 -11.32
CA LEU A 60 3.26 -7.39 -10.50
C LEU A 60 2.95 -7.54 -9.01
N ARG A 61 1.69 -7.85 -8.64
CA ARG A 61 1.31 -8.03 -7.22
C ARG A 61 2.02 -9.22 -6.59
N VAL A 62 2.13 -10.33 -7.32
CA VAL A 62 2.86 -11.52 -6.85
C VAL A 62 4.33 -11.19 -6.69
N GLU A 63 4.96 -10.58 -7.69
CA GLU A 63 6.37 -10.16 -7.64
C GLU A 63 6.66 -9.27 -6.43
N ILE A 64 5.89 -8.19 -6.25
CA ILE A 64 6.10 -7.27 -5.13
C ILE A 64 5.85 -7.97 -3.78
N ALA A 65 4.85 -8.86 -3.68
CA ALA A 65 4.61 -9.61 -2.45
C ALA A 65 5.75 -10.62 -2.16
N LEU A 66 6.28 -11.27 -3.19
CA LEU A 66 7.42 -12.18 -3.08
C LEU A 66 8.68 -11.46 -2.60
N VAL A 67 8.89 -10.21 -2.97
CA VAL A 67 10.02 -9.41 -2.46
C VAL A 67 9.95 -9.26 -0.94
N TYR A 68 8.78 -8.97 -0.38
CA TYR A 68 8.60 -8.93 1.08
C TYR A 68 8.77 -10.30 1.72
N LEU A 69 8.20 -11.36 1.12
CA LEU A 69 8.30 -12.71 1.66
C LEU A 69 9.74 -13.23 1.63
N ALA A 70 10.46 -13.04 0.53
CA ALA A 70 11.87 -13.42 0.40
C ALA A 70 12.76 -12.62 1.35
N SER A 71 12.52 -11.30 1.45
CA SER A 71 13.21 -10.43 2.39
C SER A 71 12.99 -10.88 3.84
N GLY A 72 11.74 -11.12 4.24
CA GLY A 72 11.40 -11.56 5.60
C GLY A 72 11.92 -12.96 5.90
N LEU A 73 11.78 -13.90 4.95
CA LEU A 73 12.20 -15.29 5.14
C LEU A 73 13.72 -15.42 5.22
N SER A 74 14.46 -14.68 4.40
CA SER A 74 15.94 -14.67 4.50
C SER A 74 16.41 -14.20 5.87
N LYS A 75 15.80 -13.15 6.43
CA LYS A 75 16.11 -12.65 7.78
C LYS A 75 15.61 -13.56 8.90
N LEU A 76 14.53 -14.30 8.66
CA LEU A 76 14.00 -15.28 9.61
C LEU A 76 14.96 -16.46 9.76
N LEU A 77 15.58 -16.89 8.66
CA LEU A 77 16.49 -18.04 8.63
C LEU A 77 17.93 -17.68 9.00
N ASP A 78 18.31 -16.42 8.86
CA ASP A 78 19.63 -15.90 9.22
C ASP A 78 19.72 -15.63 10.75
N PRO A 79 20.55 -16.37 11.50
CA PRO A 79 20.69 -16.21 12.95
C PRO A 79 21.14 -14.81 13.38
N ASP A 80 21.95 -14.11 12.58
CA ASP A 80 22.44 -12.77 12.92
C ASP A 80 21.34 -11.71 12.75
N TRP A 81 20.46 -11.92 11.78
CA TRP A 81 19.25 -11.11 11.68
C TRP A 81 18.27 -11.43 12.80
N TRP A 82 17.91 -12.70 12.99
CA TRP A 82 16.92 -13.09 13.99
C TRP A 82 17.37 -12.77 15.43
N GLY A 83 18.67 -12.87 15.69
CA GLY A 83 19.32 -12.52 16.96
C GLY A 83 19.50 -11.02 17.19
N GLY A 84 19.29 -10.17 16.18
CA GLY A 84 19.43 -8.71 16.29
C GLY A 84 20.86 -8.19 16.17
N THR A 85 21.83 -9.04 15.84
CA THR A 85 23.21 -8.62 15.57
C THR A 85 23.25 -7.54 14.49
N VAL A 86 22.51 -7.75 13.39
CA VAL A 86 22.49 -6.82 12.25
C VAL A 86 21.88 -5.47 12.62
N THR A 87 20.80 -5.45 13.40
CA THR A 87 20.16 -4.19 13.83
C THR A 87 21.04 -3.44 14.82
N ARG A 88 21.72 -4.16 15.73
CA ARG A 88 22.65 -3.57 16.69
C ARG A 88 23.86 -2.93 16.02
N LEU A 89 24.49 -3.65 15.08
CA LEU A 89 25.66 -3.15 14.35
C LEU A 89 25.36 -1.85 13.58
N ARG A 90 24.13 -1.66 13.10
CA ARG A 90 23.73 -0.41 12.43
C ARG A 90 23.68 0.79 13.37
N VAL A 91 23.26 0.58 14.63
CA VAL A 91 23.26 1.63 15.64
C VAL A 91 24.68 1.97 16.07
N VAL A 92 25.50 0.95 16.35
CA VAL A 92 26.92 1.13 16.72
C VAL A 92 27.69 1.86 15.60
N ALA A 93 27.49 1.48 14.34
CA ALA A 93 28.12 2.15 13.20
C ALA A 93 27.65 3.61 13.00
N GLY A 94 26.58 4.03 13.67
CA GLY A 94 26.04 5.39 13.63
C GLY A 94 26.15 6.13 14.96
N GLU A 95 26.88 5.59 15.93
CA GLU A 95 26.93 6.08 17.32
C GLU A 95 27.40 7.52 17.42
N ASP A 96 28.34 7.94 16.56
CA ASP A 96 28.83 9.32 16.46
C ASP A 96 27.70 10.35 16.21
N ARG A 97 26.53 9.91 15.72
CA ARG A 97 25.35 10.76 15.48
C ARG A 97 24.41 10.87 16.68
N LEU A 98 24.70 10.19 17.79
CA LEU A 98 23.86 10.14 18.99
C LEU A 98 24.17 11.26 20.00
N GLY A 99 25.13 12.15 19.74
CA GLY A 99 25.62 13.15 20.72
C GLY A 99 24.61 14.17 21.28
N ALA A 100 23.37 14.20 20.79
CA ALA A 100 22.27 15.02 21.32
C ALA A 100 21.12 14.19 21.92
N VAL A 101 21.29 12.87 22.05
CA VAL A 101 20.25 11.94 22.52
C VAL A 101 20.41 11.74 24.04
N PRO A 102 19.32 11.79 24.83
CA PRO A 102 19.36 11.50 26.26
C PRO A 102 19.98 10.14 26.58
N ASP A 103 20.79 10.06 27.65
CA ASP A 103 21.53 8.86 28.06
C ASP A 103 20.65 7.60 28.14
N ARG A 104 19.44 7.74 28.71
CA ARG A 104 18.47 6.63 28.81
C ARG A 104 18.07 6.03 27.46
N ILE A 105 18.05 6.85 26.40
CA ILE A 105 17.74 6.41 25.04
C ILE A 105 18.99 5.77 24.42
N VAL A 106 20.18 6.29 24.71
CA VAL A 106 21.45 5.67 24.29
C VAL A 106 21.59 4.26 24.89
N ASP A 107 21.33 4.11 26.19
CA ASP A 107 21.36 2.81 26.87
C ASP A 107 20.41 1.79 26.21
N LEU A 108 19.17 2.21 25.91
CA LEU A 108 18.20 1.37 25.21
C LEU A 108 18.67 1.01 23.79
N LEU A 109 19.28 1.97 23.08
CA LEU A 109 19.78 1.78 21.72
C LEU A 109 21.01 0.87 21.66
N LEU A 110 21.77 0.74 22.75
CA LEU A 110 22.93 -0.16 22.83
C LEU A 110 22.57 -1.55 23.39
N ASP A 111 21.40 -1.71 24.02
CA ASP A 111 20.92 -2.96 24.59
C ASP A 111 20.74 -4.07 23.53
N PRO A 112 21.47 -5.21 23.64
CA PRO A 112 21.28 -6.35 22.75
C PRO A 112 19.86 -6.95 22.81
N GLY A 113 19.21 -6.91 23.98
CA GLY A 113 17.85 -7.44 24.17
C GLY A 113 16.82 -6.69 23.32
N PHE A 114 16.89 -5.36 23.36
CA PHE A 114 16.11 -4.47 22.50
C PHE A 114 16.28 -4.80 21.02
N HIS A 115 17.53 -4.98 20.54
CA HIS A 115 17.80 -5.31 19.14
C HIS A 115 17.28 -6.68 18.73
N ALA A 116 17.44 -7.69 19.60
CA ALA A 116 16.92 -9.03 19.36
C ALA A 116 15.38 -9.04 19.26
N TRP A 117 14.70 -8.22 20.05
CA TRP A 117 13.25 -8.03 19.96
C TRP A 117 12.85 -7.24 18.71
N ALA A 118 13.51 -6.11 18.46
CA ALA A 118 13.22 -5.22 17.33
C ALA A 118 13.41 -5.94 15.99
N ALA A 119 14.45 -6.76 15.85
CA ALA A 119 14.69 -7.56 14.66
C ALA A 119 13.54 -8.53 14.38
N LYS A 120 13.00 -9.21 15.40
CA LYS A 120 11.82 -10.09 15.24
C LYS A 120 10.60 -9.30 14.77
N VAL A 121 10.37 -8.11 15.34
CA VAL A 121 9.27 -7.23 14.91
C VAL A 121 9.44 -6.84 13.44
N VAL A 122 10.65 -6.47 13.01
CA VAL A 122 10.95 -6.14 11.61
C VAL A 122 10.68 -7.34 10.70
N VAL A 123 11.22 -8.52 11.03
CA VAL A 123 11.04 -9.76 10.24
C VAL A 123 9.57 -10.14 10.11
N LEU A 124 8.85 -10.19 11.23
CA LEU A 124 7.43 -10.52 11.23
C LEU A 124 6.61 -9.49 10.47
N THR A 125 6.96 -8.20 10.57
CA THR A 125 6.29 -7.13 9.81
C THR A 125 6.47 -7.33 8.30
N GLU A 126 7.67 -7.63 7.82
CA GLU A 126 7.91 -7.92 6.39
C GLU A 126 7.07 -9.10 5.91
N LEU A 127 7.04 -10.21 6.68
CA LEU A 127 6.25 -11.39 6.34
C LEU A 127 4.75 -11.10 6.36
N LEU A 128 4.26 -10.36 7.35
CA LEU A 128 2.86 -9.96 7.44
C LEU A 128 2.44 -9.03 6.30
N ILE A 129 3.32 -8.13 5.85
CA ILE A 129 3.07 -7.30 4.66
C ILE A 129 3.00 -8.20 3.43
N GLY A 130 4.01 -9.05 3.18
CA GLY A 130 4.06 -9.92 2.01
C GLY A 130 2.85 -10.85 1.90
N ALA A 131 2.56 -11.58 2.98
CA ALA A 131 1.36 -12.41 3.09
C ALA A 131 0.10 -11.55 2.95
N GLY A 132 -0.02 -10.50 3.76
CA GLY A 132 -1.21 -9.67 3.81
C GLY A 132 -1.60 -9.02 2.48
N LEU A 133 -0.63 -8.71 1.62
CA LEU A 133 -0.87 -8.17 0.28
C LEU A 133 -1.47 -9.21 -0.69
N LEU A 134 -1.15 -10.49 -0.53
CA LEU A 134 -1.69 -11.60 -1.32
C LEU A 134 -3.17 -11.87 -0.98
N TRP A 135 -3.52 -11.81 0.31
CA TRP A 135 -4.89 -12.08 0.76
C TRP A 135 -5.80 -10.84 0.67
N ARG A 136 -6.95 -10.99 -0.01
CA ARG A 136 -7.91 -9.89 -0.20
C ARG A 136 -8.44 -9.29 1.11
N ARG A 137 -8.58 -10.11 2.16
CA ARG A 137 -9.16 -9.70 3.45
C ARG A 137 -8.19 -8.86 4.30
N THR A 138 -6.89 -9.11 4.17
CA THR A 138 -5.83 -8.47 4.97
C THR A 138 -5.09 -7.38 4.20
N ARG A 139 -5.30 -7.26 2.89
CA ARG A 139 -4.63 -6.30 2.01
C ARG A 139 -4.64 -4.86 2.50
N VAL A 140 -5.77 -4.37 3.00
CA VAL A 140 -5.85 -3.00 3.51
C VAL A 140 -4.91 -2.87 4.71
N ALA A 141 -5.01 -3.75 5.70
CA ALA A 141 -4.10 -3.77 6.85
C ALA A 141 -2.63 -3.89 6.43
N ALA A 142 -2.31 -4.68 5.39
CA ALA A 142 -0.95 -4.81 4.88
C ALA A 142 -0.42 -3.52 4.25
N VAL A 143 -1.23 -2.79 3.46
CA VAL A 143 -0.86 -1.46 2.94
C VAL A 143 -0.64 -0.47 4.07
N TRP A 144 -1.50 -0.52 5.09
CA TRP A 144 -1.40 0.32 6.29
C TRP A 144 -0.15 0.04 7.12
N LEU A 145 0.30 -1.21 7.16
CA LEU A 145 1.52 -1.62 7.83
C LEU A 145 2.77 -1.27 6.98
N ALA A 146 2.69 -1.46 5.67
CA ALA A 146 3.79 -1.22 4.74
C ALA A 146 4.25 0.24 4.71
N ILE A 147 3.33 1.20 4.82
CA ILE A 147 3.67 2.62 4.77
C ILE A 147 4.58 3.06 5.94
N PRO A 148 4.16 2.96 7.21
CA PRO A 148 5.00 3.34 8.34
C PRO A 148 6.26 2.46 8.42
N PHE A 149 6.17 1.19 8.03
CA PHE A 149 7.33 0.31 7.93
C PHE A 149 8.39 0.88 6.98
N HIS A 150 8.01 1.25 5.75
CA HIS A 150 8.93 1.83 4.78
C HIS A 150 9.49 3.18 5.20
N LEU A 151 8.67 4.02 5.84
CA LEU A 151 9.14 5.30 6.38
C LEU A 151 10.16 5.08 7.51
N ALA A 152 9.91 4.12 8.40
CA ALA A 152 10.82 3.79 9.50
C ALA A 152 12.15 3.24 8.99
N ILE A 153 12.16 2.27 8.07
CA ILE A 153 13.42 1.73 7.52
C ILE A 153 14.15 2.74 6.64
N GLN A 154 13.44 3.67 5.99
CA GLN A 154 14.08 4.76 5.25
C GLN A 154 14.80 5.72 6.20
N ALA A 155 14.15 6.09 7.30
CA ALA A 155 14.72 7.00 8.29
C ALA A 155 15.90 6.38 9.06
N THR A 156 15.80 5.09 9.40
CA THR A 156 16.78 4.42 10.28
C THR A 156 17.90 3.70 9.54
N ALA A 157 17.61 3.11 8.38
CA ALA A 157 18.55 2.28 7.64
C ALA A 157 18.95 2.85 6.27
N ALA A 158 18.42 4.03 5.90
CA ALA A 158 18.73 4.74 4.67
C ALA A 158 18.76 3.81 3.43
N VAL A 159 17.71 3.00 3.26
CA VAL A 159 17.59 1.99 2.19
C VAL A 159 17.43 2.58 0.77
N GLN A 160 17.77 3.86 0.61
CA GLN A 160 17.83 4.62 -0.63
C GLN A 160 16.47 4.68 -1.33
N VAL A 161 16.46 4.65 -2.66
CA VAL A 161 15.25 4.73 -3.50
C VAL A 161 14.27 3.56 -3.29
N PHE A 162 14.69 2.49 -2.59
CA PHE A 162 13.88 1.31 -2.35
C PHE A 162 12.54 1.62 -1.67
N SER A 163 12.56 2.32 -0.53
CA SER A 163 11.34 2.58 0.24
C SER A 163 10.36 3.41 -0.57
N TRP A 164 10.85 4.40 -1.30
CA TRP A 164 10.01 5.24 -2.15
C TRP A 164 9.36 4.44 -3.29
N ALA A 165 10.11 3.55 -3.93
CA ALA A 165 9.56 2.71 -4.97
C ALA A 165 8.63 1.63 -4.44
N ALA A 166 8.92 1.04 -3.29
CA ALA A 166 8.04 0.07 -2.65
C ALA A 166 6.70 0.71 -2.25
N LEU A 167 6.72 1.94 -1.74
CA LEU A 167 5.53 2.75 -1.48
C LEU A 167 4.75 3.06 -2.76
N ALA A 168 5.44 3.49 -3.82
CA ALA A 168 4.82 3.74 -5.12
C ALA A 168 4.19 2.45 -5.70
N ALA A 169 4.84 1.31 -5.55
CA ALA A 169 4.37 0.00 -6.02
C ALA A 169 3.06 -0.45 -5.34
N LEU A 170 2.74 0.08 -4.14
CA LEU A 170 1.45 -0.21 -3.49
C LEU A 170 0.24 0.24 -4.34
N VAL A 171 0.43 1.16 -5.28
CA VAL A 171 -0.61 1.60 -6.23
C VAL A 171 -1.14 0.44 -7.08
N VAL A 172 -0.36 -0.62 -7.33
CA VAL A 172 -0.81 -1.80 -8.09
C VAL A 172 -2.00 -2.52 -7.41
N TRP A 173 -2.19 -2.32 -6.10
CA TRP A 173 -3.35 -2.84 -5.37
C TRP A 173 -4.58 -1.93 -5.39
N VAL A 174 -4.49 -0.73 -5.95
CA VAL A 174 -5.65 0.10 -6.26
C VAL A 174 -6.50 -0.62 -7.31
N SER A 175 -7.81 -0.69 -7.07
CA SER A 175 -8.76 -1.34 -7.99
C SER A 175 -8.61 -0.73 -9.39
N PRO A 176 -8.40 -1.52 -10.45
CA PRO A 176 -8.13 -1.03 -11.80
C PRO A 176 -9.38 -0.52 -12.54
N ARG A 177 -10.48 -0.27 -11.80
CA ARG A 177 -11.73 0.23 -12.37
C ARG A 177 -11.88 1.70 -12.03
N SER A 178 -11.76 2.53 -13.05
CA SER A 178 -12.06 3.95 -12.96
C SER A 178 -13.57 4.16 -13.05
N GLY A 179 -14.12 5.09 -12.27
CA GLY A 179 -15.53 5.48 -12.31
C GLY A 179 -16.51 4.38 -11.87
N ASP A 180 -16.08 3.41 -11.06
CA ASP A 180 -16.95 2.32 -10.57
C ASP A 180 -17.87 2.74 -9.40
N ARG A 181 -17.86 4.02 -9.04
CA ARG A 181 -18.69 4.63 -8.01
C ARG A 181 -19.25 5.95 -8.51
N ALA A 182 -20.51 6.24 -8.20
CA ALA A 182 -21.13 7.52 -8.51
C ALA A 182 -21.21 8.36 -7.23
N LEU A 183 -20.69 9.59 -7.28
CA LEU A 183 -20.79 10.55 -6.19
C LEU A 183 -21.58 11.77 -6.67
N PHE A 184 -22.69 12.02 -6.00
CA PHE A 184 -23.49 13.23 -6.18
C PHE A 184 -23.25 14.17 -5.01
N VAL A 185 -22.84 15.40 -5.30
CA VAL A 185 -22.58 16.43 -4.29
C VAL A 185 -23.44 17.67 -4.53
N PRO A 186 -23.87 18.38 -3.47
CA PRO A 186 -24.71 19.57 -3.61
C PRO A 186 -24.00 20.77 -4.23
N ARG A 187 -22.68 20.88 -4.06
CA ARG A 187 -21.94 22.10 -4.46
C ARG A 187 -20.83 21.79 -5.45
N ALA A 188 -20.65 22.68 -6.43
CA ALA A 188 -19.62 22.56 -7.46
C ALA A 188 -18.19 22.51 -6.89
N TRP A 189 -17.90 23.26 -5.83
CA TRP A 189 -16.58 23.22 -5.19
C TRP A 189 -16.26 21.86 -4.57
N GLN A 190 -17.27 21.15 -4.04
CA GLN A 190 -17.10 19.79 -3.51
C GLN A 190 -16.74 18.83 -4.64
N ALA A 191 -17.38 18.99 -5.81
CA ALA A 191 -17.07 18.18 -6.98
C ALA A 191 -15.63 18.42 -7.47
N ARG A 192 -15.19 19.69 -7.49
CA ARG A 192 -13.80 20.06 -7.84
C ARG A 192 -12.80 19.47 -6.84
N LEU A 193 -13.09 19.56 -5.54
CA LEU A 193 -12.24 19.01 -4.49
C LEU A 193 -12.11 17.49 -4.62
N VAL A 194 -13.23 16.77 -4.78
CA VAL A 194 -13.19 15.30 -4.94
C VAL A 194 -12.40 14.92 -6.20
N ARG A 195 -12.60 15.61 -7.32
CA ARG A 195 -11.84 15.35 -8.56
C ARG A 195 -10.34 15.62 -8.40
N ALA A 196 -9.97 16.65 -7.65
CA ALA A 196 -8.56 16.95 -7.37
C ALA A 196 -7.92 15.88 -6.46
N LEU A 197 -8.67 15.38 -5.48
CA LEU A 197 -8.20 14.37 -4.54
C LEU A 197 -8.25 12.94 -5.11
N ASP A 198 -9.14 12.66 -6.08
CA ASP A 198 -9.30 11.35 -6.70
C ASP A 198 -8.37 11.16 -7.91
N TRP A 199 -7.06 11.29 -7.70
CA TRP A 199 -6.09 11.02 -8.76
C TRP A 199 -6.10 9.55 -9.23
N THR A 200 -6.75 8.66 -8.48
CA THR A 200 -7.01 7.26 -8.85
C THR A 200 -8.23 7.07 -9.75
N GLY A 201 -9.03 8.11 -9.97
CA GLY A 201 -10.21 8.09 -10.84
C GLY A 201 -11.29 7.10 -10.43
N ARG A 202 -11.52 6.88 -9.13
CA ARG A 202 -12.51 5.95 -8.58
C ARG A 202 -13.96 6.43 -8.71
N PHE A 203 -14.18 7.74 -8.76
CA PHE A 203 -15.51 8.34 -8.69
C PHE A 203 -15.90 9.03 -9.99
N THR A 204 -17.11 8.76 -10.46
CA THR A 204 -17.84 9.63 -11.38
C THR A 204 -18.58 10.66 -10.54
N VAL A 205 -18.16 11.93 -10.62
CA VAL A 205 -18.66 13.01 -9.74
C VAL A 205 -19.57 13.95 -10.50
N ALA A 206 -20.81 14.09 -10.03
CA ALA A 206 -21.82 15.01 -10.58
C ALA A 206 -22.39 15.93 -9.49
N VAL A 207 -22.87 17.10 -9.89
CA VAL A 207 -23.54 18.05 -9.00
C VAL A 207 -25.05 17.79 -9.06
N ARG A 208 -25.69 17.60 -7.91
CA ARG A 208 -27.14 17.39 -7.82
C ARG A 208 -27.68 18.08 -6.58
N ASN A 209 -28.84 18.73 -6.71
CA ASN A 209 -29.54 19.32 -5.57
C ASN A 209 -29.93 18.24 -4.55
N GLY A 210 -29.68 18.50 -3.27
CA GLY A 210 -29.96 17.58 -2.16
C GLY A 210 -28.72 17.13 -1.38
N PRO A 211 -28.87 16.22 -0.40
CA PRO A 211 -27.76 15.72 0.39
C PRO A 211 -26.78 14.90 -0.46
N ALA A 212 -25.50 14.92 -0.08
CA ALA A 212 -24.47 14.14 -0.77
C ALA A 212 -24.86 12.65 -0.82
N THR A 213 -24.71 12.03 -1.99
CA THR A 213 -25.12 10.64 -2.21
C THR A 213 -23.97 9.88 -2.89
N LEU A 214 -23.59 8.75 -2.29
CA LEU A 214 -22.56 7.85 -2.80
C LEU A 214 -23.21 6.52 -3.18
N ILE A 215 -23.04 6.11 -4.43
CA ILE A 215 -23.36 4.76 -4.90
C ILE A 215 -22.05 4.00 -5.00
N ASP A 216 -21.89 2.97 -4.18
CA ASP A 216 -20.70 2.12 -4.17
C ASP A 216 -20.77 1.02 -5.24
N ARG A 217 -19.66 0.31 -5.44
CA ARG A 217 -19.50 -0.70 -6.50
C ARG A 217 -20.49 -1.86 -6.39
N ASP A 218 -20.91 -2.18 -5.19
CA ASP A 218 -21.89 -3.23 -4.89
C ASP A 218 -23.34 -2.76 -5.03
N GLY A 219 -23.56 -1.50 -5.43
CA GLY A 219 -24.87 -0.87 -5.52
C GLY A 219 -25.33 -0.25 -4.21
N THR A 220 -24.56 -0.36 -3.12
CA THR A 220 -24.93 0.23 -1.83
C THR A 220 -25.01 1.75 -1.97
N VAL A 221 -26.16 2.30 -1.62
CA VAL A 221 -26.40 3.75 -1.62
C VAL A 221 -26.23 4.31 -0.21
N ARG A 222 -25.41 5.35 -0.07
CA ARG A 222 -25.19 6.08 1.19
C ARG A 222 -25.55 7.54 0.98
N HIS A 223 -26.16 8.16 1.99
CA HIS A 223 -26.57 9.57 1.95
C HIS A 223 -25.91 10.40 3.05
N GLY A 224 -25.85 11.72 2.84
CA GLY A 224 -25.38 12.71 3.81
C GLY A 224 -23.99 12.41 4.37
N ALA A 225 -23.86 12.39 5.70
CA ALA A 225 -22.59 12.15 6.37
C ALA A 225 -22.00 10.75 6.09
N ALA A 226 -22.84 9.74 5.85
CA ALA A 226 -22.37 8.40 5.48
C ALA A 226 -21.76 8.37 4.07
N ALA A 227 -22.28 9.17 3.13
CA ALA A 227 -21.69 9.36 1.81
C ALA A 227 -20.33 10.06 1.89
N VAL A 228 -20.22 11.10 2.73
CA VAL A 228 -18.95 11.83 2.94
C VAL A 228 -17.89 10.92 3.55
N ARG A 229 -18.21 10.19 4.63
CA ARG A 229 -17.27 9.22 5.23
C ARG A 229 -16.89 8.10 4.26
N GLY A 230 -17.86 7.56 3.53
CA GLY A 230 -17.63 6.55 2.51
C GLY A 230 -16.68 7.03 1.42
N THR A 231 -16.83 8.28 0.98
CA THR A 231 -15.96 8.94 0.00
C THR A 231 -14.55 9.15 0.56
N ALA A 232 -14.44 9.72 1.76
CA ALA A 232 -13.16 9.99 2.40
C ALA A 232 -12.34 8.70 2.63
N GLY A 233 -12.99 7.61 3.03
CA GLY A 233 -12.34 6.30 3.20
C GLY A 233 -11.92 5.61 1.89
N ARG A 234 -12.13 6.24 0.73
CA ARG A 234 -11.81 5.68 -0.59
C ARG A 234 -10.94 6.61 -1.44
N LEU A 235 -10.78 7.88 -1.06
CA LEU A 235 -9.87 8.83 -1.70
C LEU A 235 -8.42 8.59 -1.23
N PRO A 236 -7.41 8.66 -2.10
CA PRO A 236 -6.01 8.38 -1.76
C PRO A 236 -5.48 9.07 -0.50
N LEU A 237 -5.65 10.39 -0.39
CA LEU A 237 -5.10 11.18 0.73
C LEU A 237 -5.85 10.98 2.04
N THR A 238 -7.16 10.77 1.97
CA THR A 238 -8.00 10.61 3.17
C THR A 238 -8.26 9.15 3.50
N PHE A 239 -7.77 8.21 2.67
CA PHE A 239 -7.92 6.77 2.86
C PHE A 239 -7.41 6.34 4.24
N TRP A 240 -6.29 6.92 4.66
CA TRP A 240 -5.74 6.70 5.99
C TRP A 240 -6.78 7.06 7.07
N PHE A 241 -7.28 8.27 7.10
CA PHE A 241 -8.21 8.65 8.17
C PHE A 241 -9.61 8.01 8.02
N GLY A 242 -10.04 7.71 6.80
CA GLY A 242 -11.41 7.31 6.50
C GLY A 242 -11.66 5.80 6.40
N ALA A 243 -10.66 4.98 6.05
CA ALA A 243 -10.86 3.54 5.84
C ALA A 243 -11.29 2.78 7.11
N PRO A 244 -10.71 3.05 8.31
CA PRO A 244 -11.14 2.39 9.55
C PRO A 244 -12.60 2.73 9.91
N LEU A 245 -13.00 3.99 9.66
CA LEU A 245 -14.35 4.49 9.91
C LEU A 245 -15.39 3.90 8.94
N ALA A 246 -14.98 3.60 7.71
CA ALA A 246 -15.85 3.00 6.69
C ALA A 246 -16.14 1.52 6.96
N HIS A 247 -15.17 0.74 7.46
CA HIS A 247 -15.38 -0.67 7.84
C HIS A 247 -16.31 -0.83 9.04
N ALA A 248 -16.31 0.12 9.98
CA ALA A 248 -17.23 0.10 11.12
C ALA A 248 -18.70 0.30 10.70
N SER A 249 -18.97 1.07 9.63
CA SER A 249 -20.33 1.27 9.12
C SER A 249 -20.88 0.06 8.35
N ASP A 250 -20.02 -0.68 7.64
CA ASP A 250 -20.46 -1.81 6.80
C ASP A 250 -20.89 -3.02 7.65
N ARG A 251 -20.33 -3.18 8.86
CA ARG A 251 -20.76 -4.21 9.82
C ARG A 251 -22.12 -3.95 10.45
N ARG A 252 -22.59 -2.69 10.50
CA ARG A 252 -23.93 -2.36 11.03
C ARG A 252 -25.04 -2.50 9.98
N ALA A 253 -24.69 -2.56 8.70
CA ALA A 253 -25.65 -2.69 7.60
C ALA A 253 -26.07 -4.15 7.32
N TYR A 254 -25.41 -5.13 7.94
CA TYR A 254 -25.87 -6.51 8.00
C TYR A 254 -26.43 -6.78 9.40
N PRO A 255 -27.76 -6.74 9.61
CA PRO A 255 -28.36 -7.49 10.70
C PRO A 255 -27.98 -8.96 10.46
N SER A 256 -27.42 -9.61 11.48
CA SER A 256 -27.34 -11.06 11.55
C SER A 256 -28.67 -11.65 11.09
N ALA A 257 -28.64 -12.46 10.03
CA ALA A 257 -29.80 -13.21 9.58
C ALA A 257 -30.42 -13.90 10.80
N GLN A 258 -31.64 -13.51 11.17
CA GLN A 258 -32.40 -14.21 12.19
C GLN A 258 -32.65 -15.63 11.66
N PRO A 259 -32.45 -16.69 12.47
CA PRO A 259 -32.83 -18.03 12.06
C PRO A 259 -34.35 -18.04 11.86
N GLU A 260 -34.79 -18.48 10.70
CA GLU A 260 -36.20 -18.75 10.40
C GLU A 260 -36.78 -19.61 11.52
N LYS A 261 -37.74 -19.07 12.27
CA LYS A 261 -38.62 -19.87 13.11
C LYS A 261 -39.49 -20.68 12.17
N GLY A 262 -39.18 -21.97 12.03
CA GLY A 262 -40.09 -22.93 11.42
C GLY A 262 -41.39 -22.99 12.21
N SER A 263 -42.48 -22.58 11.57
CA SER A 263 -43.84 -22.92 12.01
C SER A 263 -44.16 -24.33 11.51
N GLN A 264 -44.33 -25.25 12.45
CA GLN A 264 -45.16 -26.45 12.27
C GLN A 264 -46.64 -26.07 12.45
#